data_AF-A0A8D3A5I2-F1
#
_entry.id   AF-A0A8D3A5I2-F1
#
_cell.length_a   1.000
_cell.length_b   1.000
_cell.length_c   1.000
_cell.angle_alpha   90.00
_cell.angle_beta   90.00
_cell.angle_gamma   90.00
#
_symmetry.space_group_name_H-M   'P 1'
#
loop_
_entity.id
_entity.type
_entity.pdbx_description
1 polymer ?
#
loop_
_entity_poly.entity_id
_entity_poly.type
_entity_poly.pdbx_seq_one_letter_code
_entity_poly.pdbx_strand_id
1 'polypeptide(L)'
;MMSGLSETERAGCRMILKLLSNIDLLSLSDTVTNKMIVVENVAEATETILSFSKNAEELLRRKKVQRELIFKYLAKEGVAMPPNSEKHQLVKRTLALWSSGKVQGHGGVGTLASPHGLVLVAVAGTIHRDAACLGIFELIFGLIRSPLENNTWKIKFVNLKIRGQDAVEGSEVAAPALSYNSSELQLLYS
;
A
#
# COMPACT_ATOMS: atom_id res chain seq x y z
N MET A 1 -9.09 -24.49 8.28
CA MET A 1 -9.76 -23.18 8.40
C MET A 1 -9.88 -22.60 7.01
N MET A 2 -11.04 -22.05 6.64
CA MET A 2 -11.26 -21.51 5.29
C MET A 2 -10.32 -20.31 5.08
N SER A 3 -9.27 -20.49 4.27
CA SER A 3 -8.34 -19.44 3.90
C SER A 3 -9.07 -18.46 2.97
N GLY A 4 -9.64 -17.41 3.55
CA GLY A 4 -10.19 -16.27 2.80
C GLY A 4 -9.13 -15.22 2.54
N LEU A 5 -9.46 -14.23 1.72
CA LEU A 5 -8.65 -13.03 1.52
C LEU A 5 -8.44 -12.30 2.86
N SER A 6 -7.22 -11.82 3.10
CA SER A 6 -6.95 -10.88 4.21
C SER A 6 -7.66 -9.54 3.98
N GLU A 7 -7.75 -8.72 5.03
CA GLU A 7 -8.46 -7.44 4.94
C GLU A 7 -7.83 -6.48 3.91
N THR A 8 -6.49 -6.44 3.83
CA THR A 8 -5.75 -5.64 2.84
C THR A 8 -5.97 -6.15 1.42
N GLU A 9 -5.94 -7.47 1.23
CA GLU A 9 -6.23 -8.10 -0.07
C GLU A 9 -7.68 -7.85 -0.50
N ARG A 10 -8.64 -7.98 0.42
CA ARG A 10 -10.06 -7.73 0.14
C ARG A 10 -10.30 -6.27 -0.24
N ALA A 11 -9.68 -5.33 0.45
CA ALA A 11 -9.74 -3.91 0.13
C ALA A 11 -9.08 -3.59 -1.23
N GLY A 12 -7.89 -4.13 -1.49
CA GLY A 12 -7.17 -3.95 -2.75
C GLY A 12 -7.92 -4.56 -3.95
N CYS A 13 -8.42 -5.78 -3.81
CA CYS A 13 -9.25 -6.43 -4.81
C CYS A 13 -10.51 -5.61 -5.12
N ARG A 14 -11.19 -5.08 -4.10
CA ARG A 14 -12.34 -4.18 -4.29
C ARG A 14 -11.98 -2.95 -5.13
N MET A 15 -10.83 -2.34 -4.88
CA MET A 15 -10.38 -1.17 -5.66
C MET A 15 -10.10 -1.54 -7.12
N ILE A 16 -9.49 -2.69 -7.38
CA ILE A 16 -9.26 -3.18 -8.74
C ILE A 16 -10.59 -3.50 -9.45
N LEU A 17 -11.52 -4.16 -8.75
CA LEU A 17 -12.83 -4.52 -9.31
C LEU A 17 -13.65 -3.27 -9.68
N LYS A 18 -13.54 -2.17 -8.93
CA LYS A 18 -14.16 -0.89 -9.28
C LYS A 18 -13.62 -0.26 -10.58
N LEU A 19 -12.47 -0.70 -11.07
CA LEU A 19 -11.92 -0.24 -12.35
C LEU A 19 -12.45 -1.05 -13.54
N LEU A 20 -13.14 -2.17 -13.30
CA LEU A 20 -13.76 -2.97 -14.36
C LEU A 20 -15.03 -2.32 -14.89
N SER A 21 -15.36 -2.62 -16.14
CA SER A 21 -16.68 -2.35 -16.69
C SER A 21 -17.73 -3.23 -15.99
N ASN A 22 -18.99 -2.77 -15.95
CA ASN A 22 -20.08 -3.55 -15.36
C ASN A 22 -20.23 -4.93 -16.01
N ILE A 23 -20.04 -5.02 -17.34
CA ILE A 23 -20.13 -6.27 -18.11
C ILE A 23 -19.01 -7.23 -17.70
N ASP A 24 -17.78 -6.74 -17.59
CA ASP A 24 -16.64 -7.59 -17.23
C ASP A 24 -16.71 -8.05 -15.78
N LEU A 25 -17.24 -7.21 -14.88
CA LEU A 25 -17.44 -7.56 -13.48
C LEU A 25 -18.47 -8.67 -13.32
N LEU A 26 -19.62 -8.58 -14.00
CA LEU A 26 -20.65 -9.63 -13.98
C LEU A 26 -20.11 -10.95 -14.55
N SER A 27 -19.42 -10.88 -15.70
CA SER A 27 -18.78 -12.05 -16.31
C SER A 27 -17.70 -12.69 -15.41
N LEU A 28 -16.97 -11.87 -14.65
CA LEU A 28 -16.02 -12.34 -13.66
C LEU A 28 -16.73 -13.05 -12.49
N SER A 29 -17.87 -12.53 -12.02
CA SER A 29 -18.68 -13.16 -10.98
C SER A 29 -19.17 -14.55 -11.39
N ASP A 30 -19.70 -14.71 -12.62
CA ASP A 30 -20.11 -16.02 -13.15
C ASP A 30 -18.96 -17.03 -13.12
N THR A 31 -17.76 -16.58 -13.48
CA THR A 31 -16.57 -17.44 -13.52
C THR A 31 -16.11 -17.82 -12.11
N VAL A 32 -16.20 -16.89 -11.14
CA VAL A 32 -15.78 -17.12 -9.75
C VAL A 32 -16.77 -18.01 -9.00
N THR A 33 -18.07 -17.89 -9.31
CA THR A 33 -19.16 -18.67 -8.68
C THR A 33 -19.45 -19.98 -9.40
N ASN A 34 -18.77 -20.26 -10.52
CA ASN A 34 -19.10 -21.36 -11.43
C ASN A 34 -20.59 -21.33 -11.85
N LYS A 35 -21.13 -20.12 -12.07
CA LYS A 35 -22.54 -19.83 -12.41
C LYS A 35 -23.57 -20.32 -11.38
N MET A 36 -23.16 -20.59 -10.14
CA MET A 36 -24.09 -21.02 -9.10
C MET A 36 -24.91 -19.85 -8.53
N ILE A 37 -24.47 -18.61 -8.72
CA ILE A 37 -25.10 -17.40 -8.17
C ILE A 37 -25.32 -16.43 -9.32
N VAL A 38 -26.57 -16.05 -9.54
CA VAL A 38 -26.93 -14.95 -10.44
C VAL A 38 -26.81 -13.66 -9.64
N VAL A 39 -26.00 -12.73 -10.13
CA VAL A 39 -25.85 -11.39 -9.54
C VAL A 39 -26.43 -10.35 -10.48
N GLU A 40 -27.29 -9.48 -9.97
CA GLU A 40 -28.00 -8.49 -10.79
C GLU A 40 -27.33 -7.11 -10.75
N ASN A 41 -26.55 -6.83 -9.70
CA ASN A 41 -25.96 -5.52 -9.48
C ASN A 41 -24.45 -5.58 -9.19
N VAL A 42 -23.79 -4.44 -9.43
CA VAL A 42 -22.33 -4.27 -9.31
C VAL A 42 -21.82 -4.52 -7.87
N ALA A 43 -22.60 -4.09 -6.87
CA ALA A 43 -22.21 -4.23 -5.47
C ALA A 43 -22.22 -5.70 -5.02
N GLU A 44 -23.28 -6.42 -5.38
CA GLU A 44 -23.46 -7.84 -5.14
C GLU A 44 -22.44 -8.68 -5.89
N ALA A 45 -22.17 -8.35 -7.16
CA ALA A 45 -21.10 -8.98 -7.94
C ALA A 45 -19.74 -8.82 -7.26
N THR A 46 -19.45 -7.62 -6.75
CA THR A 46 -18.20 -7.35 -6.02
C THR A 46 -18.10 -8.18 -4.74
N GLU A 47 -19.15 -8.19 -3.89
CA GLU A 47 -19.13 -8.98 -2.65
C GLU A 47 -19.07 -10.47 -2.91
N THR A 48 -19.76 -10.96 -3.93
CA THR A 48 -19.76 -12.37 -4.32
C THR A 48 -18.38 -12.80 -4.80
N ILE A 49 -17.74 -12.00 -5.67
CA ILE A 49 -16.37 -12.28 -6.12
C ILE A 49 -15.42 -12.35 -4.93
N LEU A 50 -15.49 -11.41 -3.99
CA LEU A 50 -14.62 -11.36 -2.82
C LEU A 50 -14.87 -12.55 -1.87
N SER A 51 -16.13 -12.96 -1.71
CA SER A 51 -16.52 -14.07 -0.82
C SER A 51 -16.12 -15.44 -1.37
N PHE A 52 -16.19 -15.63 -2.68
CA PHE A 52 -15.88 -16.91 -3.34
C PHE A 52 -14.41 -17.02 -3.79
N SER A 53 -13.64 -15.93 -3.71
CA SER A 53 -12.21 -15.95 -4.01
C SER A 53 -11.40 -16.48 -2.83
N LYS A 54 -10.72 -17.61 -3.04
CA LYS A 54 -9.83 -18.23 -2.03
C LYS A 54 -8.47 -17.54 -1.92
N ASN A 55 -7.97 -17.02 -3.04
CA ASN A 55 -6.64 -16.43 -3.13
C ASN A 55 -6.67 -15.21 -4.05
N ALA A 56 -6.05 -14.11 -3.61
CA ALA A 56 -5.97 -12.87 -4.34
C ALA A 56 -5.17 -13.03 -5.65
N GLU A 57 -4.13 -13.88 -5.65
CA GLU A 57 -3.33 -14.18 -6.84
C GLU A 57 -4.17 -14.79 -7.96
N GLU A 58 -5.01 -15.77 -7.64
CA GLU A 58 -5.89 -16.43 -8.62
C GLU A 58 -6.87 -15.42 -9.21
N LEU A 59 -7.43 -14.53 -8.39
CA LEU A 59 -8.33 -13.47 -8.84
C LEU A 59 -7.62 -12.53 -9.81
N LEU A 60 -6.43 -12.04 -9.47
CA LEU A 60 -5.66 -11.12 -10.33
C LEU A 60 -5.19 -11.77 -11.63
N ARG A 61 -4.94 -13.08 -11.63
CA ARG A 61 -4.54 -13.83 -12.84
C ARG A 61 -5.69 -14.03 -13.83
N ARG A 62 -6.95 -13.95 -13.42
CA ARG A 62 -8.12 -14.14 -14.31
C ARG A 62 -8.09 -13.17 -15.50
N LYS A 63 -8.57 -13.65 -16.66
CA LYS A 63 -8.50 -12.93 -17.94
C LYS A 63 -9.23 -11.58 -17.93
N LYS A 64 -10.28 -11.43 -17.12
CA LYS A 64 -11.00 -10.16 -16.98
C LYS A 64 -10.22 -9.08 -16.23
N VAL A 65 -9.34 -9.47 -15.31
CA VAL A 65 -8.43 -8.54 -14.64
C VAL A 65 -7.24 -8.28 -15.56
N GLN A 66 -7.34 -7.25 -16.39
CA GLN A 66 -6.31 -6.89 -17.36
C GLN A 66 -5.08 -6.24 -16.70
N ARG A 67 -3.94 -6.31 -17.38
CA ARG A 67 -2.67 -5.73 -16.95
C ARG A 67 -2.82 -4.24 -16.59
N GLU A 68 -3.45 -3.44 -17.46
CA GLU A 68 -3.71 -2.02 -17.25
C GLU A 68 -4.49 -1.71 -15.96
N LEU A 69 -5.40 -2.58 -15.52
CA LEU A 69 -6.15 -2.36 -14.28
C LEU A 69 -5.24 -2.49 -13.06
N ILE A 70 -4.37 -3.52 -13.06
CA ILE A 70 -3.40 -3.75 -11.98
C ILE A 70 -2.36 -2.62 -11.99
N PHE A 71 -1.88 -2.22 -13.17
CA PHE A 71 -0.95 -1.10 -13.32
C PHE A 71 -1.54 0.20 -12.79
N LYS A 72 -2.78 0.54 -13.19
CA LYS A 72 -3.51 1.74 -12.74
C LYS A 72 -3.75 1.71 -11.23
N TYR A 73 -4.06 0.54 -10.66
CA TYR A 73 -4.18 0.36 -9.22
C TYR A 73 -2.85 0.64 -8.50
N LEU A 74 -1.75 0.01 -8.92
CA LEU A 74 -0.43 0.21 -8.32
C LEU A 74 0.00 1.68 -8.38
N ALA A 75 -0.22 2.36 -9.51
CA ALA A 75 0.06 3.79 -9.65
C ALA A 75 -0.77 4.64 -8.67
N LYS A 76 -2.06 4.30 -8.48
CA LYS A 76 -2.94 4.97 -7.50
C LYS A 76 -2.49 4.75 -6.06
N GLU A 77 -1.93 3.58 -5.75
CA GLU A 77 -1.32 3.26 -4.45
C GLU A 77 0.11 3.85 -4.31
N GLY A 78 0.59 4.65 -5.26
CA GLY A 78 1.91 5.29 -5.22
C GLY A 78 3.08 4.34 -5.54
N VAL A 79 2.80 3.15 -6.09
CA VAL A 79 3.82 2.17 -6.49
C VAL A 79 4.15 2.37 -7.97
N ALA A 80 5.32 2.96 -8.24
CA ALA A 80 5.84 3.10 -9.59
C ALA A 80 6.24 1.73 -10.17
N MET A 81 5.74 1.42 -11.36
CA MET A 81 6.12 0.25 -12.16
C MET A 81 6.52 0.70 -13.57
N PRO A 82 7.53 0.08 -14.20
CA PRO A 82 7.82 0.31 -15.61
C PRO A 82 6.59 0.08 -16.51
N PRO A 83 6.35 0.92 -17.53
CA PRO A 83 5.19 0.78 -18.41
C PRO A 83 5.21 -0.53 -19.21
N ASN A 84 6.36 -1.19 -19.34
CA ASN A 84 6.53 -2.51 -19.97
C ASN A 84 6.40 -3.71 -19.01
N SER A 85 6.27 -3.51 -17.69
CA SER A 85 6.19 -4.59 -16.68
C SER A 85 5.04 -5.59 -16.84
N GLU A 86 5.35 -6.83 -17.19
CA GLU A 86 4.36 -7.89 -17.48
C GLU A 86 3.32 -8.13 -16.38
N LYS A 87 2.15 -8.67 -16.76
CA LYS A 87 1.05 -8.93 -15.82
C LYS A 87 1.51 -9.73 -14.60
N HIS A 88 2.35 -10.75 -14.78
CA HIS A 88 2.87 -11.55 -13.67
C HIS A 88 3.71 -10.70 -12.68
N GLN A 89 4.54 -9.78 -13.19
CA GLN A 89 5.32 -8.88 -12.34
C GLN A 89 4.42 -7.93 -11.55
N LEU A 90 3.37 -7.39 -12.18
CA LEU A 90 2.39 -6.53 -11.52
C LEU A 90 1.62 -7.29 -10.43
N VAL A 91 1.22 -8.54 -10.70
CA VAL A 91 0.57 -9.41 -9.70
C VAL A 91 1.50 -9.65 -8.52
N LYS A 92 2.74 -10.09 -8.77
CA LYS A 92 3.73 -10.32 -7.71
C LYS A 92 3.96 -9.08 -6.86
N ARG A 93 4.07 -7.91 -7.49
CA ARG A 93 4.25 -6.64 -6.78
C ARG A 93 3.03 -6.26 -5.95
N THR A 94 1.83 -6.49 -6.47
CA THR A 94 0.56 -6.23 -5.78
C THR A 94 0.39 -7.11 -4.55
N LEU A 95 0.67 -8.41 -4.66
CA LEU A 95 0.65 -9.32 -3.51
C LEU A 95 1.68 -8.89 -2.46
N ALA A 96 2.90 -8.55 -2.88
CA ALA A 96 3.92 -8.03 -1.97
C ALA A 96 3.50 -6.70 -1.30
N LEU A 97 2.75 -5.85 -1.99
CA LEU A 97 2.18 -4.62 -1.41
C LEU A 97 1.13 -4.95 -0.34
N TRP A 98 0.30 -5.97 -0.53
CA TRP A 98 -0.72 -6.34 0.44
C TRP A 98 -0.18 -7.14 1.62
N SER A 99 0.91 -7.89 1.43
CA SER A 99 1.61 -8.63 2.49
C SER A 99 2.59 -7.75 3.28
N SER A 100 3.21 -6.77 2.65
CA SER A 100 4.02 -5.77 3.34
C SER A 100 3.04 -4.76 3.93
N GLY A 101 2.81 -4.82 5.24
CA GLY A 101 2.04 -3.80 5.96
C GLY A 101 2.74 -2.45 5.83
N LYS A 102 2.66 -1.80 4.67
CA LYS A 102 3.42 -0.61 4.34
C LYS A 102 2.55 0.63 4.39
N VAL A 103 3.26 1.62 4.87
CA VAL A 103 2.96 2.99 5.14
C VAL A 103 2.31 3.67 3.92
N GLN A 104 1.01 4.05 3.99
CA GLN A 104 0.40 4.89 2.94
C GLN A 104 1.10 6.24 2.93
N GLY A 105 1.67 6.66 1.80
CA GLY A 105 2.42 7.91 1.76
C GLY A 105 2.17 8.77 0.52
N HIS A 106 1.87 10.04 0.77
CA HIS A 106 1.85 11.12 -0.20
C HIS A 106 2.95 12.11 0.17
N GLY A 107 3.82 12.49 -0.78
CA GLY A 107 4.73 13.64 -0.61
C GLY A 107 5.71 13.53 0.56
N GLY A 108 6.36 12.38 0.76
CA GLY A 108 7.39 12.19 1.79
C GLY A 108 6.87 11.80 3.17
N VAL A 109 5.58 11.95 3.45
CA VAL A 109 4.95 11.43 4.68
C VAL A 109 4.36 10.06 4.40
N GLY A 110 4.35 9.18 5.39
CA GLY A 110 3.39 8.11 5.41
C GLY A 110 3.07 7.54 6.79
N THR A 111 2.00 6.75 6.87
CA THR A 111 1.49 6.19 8.14
C THR A 111 1.28 4.67 8.12
N LEU A 112 1.58 3.99 9.21
CA LEU A 112 1.27 2.56 9.44
C LEU A 112 0.71 2.35 10.85
N ALA A 113 -0.38 1.58 10.98
CA ALA A 113 -0.99 1.27 12.27
C ALA A 113 -0.84 -0.22 12.60
N SER A 114 -0.49 -0.53 13.85
CA SER A 114 -0.47 -1.90 14.36
C SER A 114 -1.81 -2.27 15.00
N PRO A 115 -2.20 -3.56 14.99
CA PRO A 115 -3.37 -4.05 15.71
C PRO A 115 -3.32 -3.78 17.22
N HIS A 116 -2.13 -3.61 17.78
CA HIS A 116 -1.90 -3.37 19.20
C HIS A 116 -1.96 -1.89 19.60
N GLY A 117 -2.41 -1.00 18.69
CA GLY A 117 -2.68 0.40 18.98
C GLY A 117 -1.48 1.35 18.83
N LEU A 118 -0.34 0.86 18.32
CA LEU A 118 0.79 1.72 17.96
C LEU A 118 0.61 2.23 16.52
N VAL A 119 0.74 3.54 16.32
CA VAL A 119 0.71 4.17 15.00
C VAL A 119 2.09 4.76 14.70
N LEU A 120 2.69 4.32 13.60
CA LEU A 120 3.91 4.87 13.06
C LEU A 120 3.59 5.97 12.05
N VAL A 121 4.22 7.13 12.20
CA VAL A 121 4.22 8.21 11.22
C VAL A 121 5.65 8.43 10.77
N ALA A 122 5.93 8.18 9.50
CA ALA A 122 7.24 8.36 8.89
C ALA A 122 7.24 9.57 7.97
N VAL A 123 8.31 10.36 7.98
CA VAL A 123 8.45 11.61 7.21
C VAL A 123 9.84 11.63 6.59
N ALA A 124 9.93 11.88 5.28
CA ALA A 124 11.16 12.16 4.57
C ALA A 124 11.13 13.60 4.06
N GLY A 125 12.21 14.36 4.25
CA GLY A 125 12.30 15.75 3.85
C GLY A 125 13.73 16.21 3.60
N THR A 126 13.88 17.48 3.22
CA THR A 126 15.19 18.13 3.02
C THR A 126 15.55 19.03 4.20
N ILE A 127 16.84 19.21 4.42
CA ILE A 127 17.40 20.13 5.42
C ILE A 127 17.98 21.31 4.67
N HIS A 128 17.49 22.52 4.91
CA HIS A 128 17.99 23.73 4.24
C HIS A 128 18.62 24.72 5.24
N ARG A 129 19.61 25.47 4.77
CA ARG A 129 20.05 26.74 5.36
C ARG A 129 20.00 27.79 4.27
N ASP A 130 19.20 28.82 4.48
CA ASP A 130 18.85 29.81 3.45
C ASP A 130 18.34 29.12 2.17
N ALA A 131 18.95 29.40 1.02
CA ALA A 131 18.64 28.76 -0.26
C ALA A 131 19.41 27.44 -0.49
N ALA A 132 20.35 27.08 0.39
CA ALA A 132 21.19 25.91 0.22
C ALA A 132 20.54 24.67 0.85
N CYS A 133 20.34 23.62 0.04
CA CYS A 133 19.94 22.31 0.54
C CYS A 133 21.16 21.57 1.09
N LEU A 134 21.20 21.38 2.40
CA LEU A 134 22.30 20.75 3.13
C LEU A 134 22.19 19.22 3.20
N GLY A 135 21.04 18.66 2.85
CA GLY A 135 20.84 17.21 2.86
C GLY A 135 19.38 16.80 3.01
N ILE A 136 19.17 15.56 3.44
CA ILE A 136 17.86 14.97 3.65
C ILE A 136 17.74 14.36 5.05
N PHE A 137 16.51 14.21 5.51
CA PHE A 137 16.19 13.49 6.75
C PHE A 137 15.06 12.48 6.55
N GLU A 138 15.05 11.47 7.40
CA GLU A 138 13.96 10.53 7.62
C GLU A 138 13.61 10.57 9.12
N LEU A 139 12.35 10.81 9.46
CA LEU A 139 11.86 10.98 10.82
C LEU A 139 10.66 10.06 11.05
N ILE A 140 10.72 9.23 12.09
CA ILE A 140 9.64 8.34 12.49
C ILE A 140 9.15 8.69 13.89
N PHE A 141 7.84 8.85 14.02
CA PHE A 141 7.14 8.94 15.29
C PHE A 141 6.39 7.64 15.55
N GLY A 142 6.62 7.03 16.72
CA GLY A 142 5.71 6.03 17.28
C GLY A 142 4.68 6.73 18.16
N LEU A 143 3.40 6.63 17.82
CA LEU A 143 2.28 7.26 18.51
C LEU A 143 1.39 6.21 19.17
N ILE A 144 0.90 6.48 20.37
CA ILE A 144 -0.12 5.69 21.05
C ILE A 144 -1.32 6.60 21.32
N ARG A 145 -2.53 6.14 20.99
CA ARG A 145 -3.76 6.88 21.28
C ARG A 145 -4.09 6.80 22.77
N SER A 146 -4.48 7.92 23.36
CA SER A 146 -5.01 7.96 24.72
C SER A 146 -6.32 7.15 24.78
N PRO A 147 -6.49 6.23 25.74
CA PRO A 147 -7.75 5.53 25.92
C PRO A 147 -8.82 6.41 26.60
N LEU A 148 -8.40 7.50 27.27
CA LEU A 148 -9.28 8.36 28.07
C LEU A 148 -9.84 9.54 27.28
N GLU A 149 -9.13 9.98 26.24
CA GLU A 149 -9.45 11.20 25.50
C GLU A 149 -9.44 10.94 23.99
N ASN A 150 -10.48 11.42 23.30
CA ASN A 150 -10.60 11.23 21.86
C ASN A 150 -9.57 12.08 21.11
N ASN A 151 -8.95 11.50 20.08
CA ASN A 151 -7.94 12.12 19.22
C ASN A 151 -6.71 12.69 19.95
N THR A 152 -6.46 12.28 21.20
CA THR A 152 -5.23 12.59 21.92
C THR A 152 -4.21 11.49 21.66
N TRP A 153 -3.00 11.87 21.22
CA TRP A 153 -1.90 10.94 20.91
C TRP A 153 -0.66 11.29 21.73
N LYS A 154 0.00 10.27 22.27
CA LYS A 154 1.31 10.41 22.94
C LYS A 154 2.41 9.84 22.06
N ILE A 155 3.53 10.56 21.99
CA ILE A 155 4.73 10.07 21.34
C ILE A 155 5.39 9.04 22.27
N LYS A 156 5.46 7.79 21.82
CA LYS A 156 6.19 6.69 22.47
C LYS A 156 7.69 6.79 22.19
N PHE A 157 8.06 7.05 20.93
CA PHE A 157 9.44 7.22 20.51
C PHE A 157 9.55 8.10 19.27
N VAL A 158 10.75 8.62 19.05
CA VAL A 158 11.14 9.34 17.83
C VAL A 158 12.45 8.75 17.32
N ASN A 159 12.52 8.47 16.02
CA ASN A 159 13.75 8.05 15.36
C ASN A 159 14.06 9.02 14.20
N LEU A 160 15.23 9.64 14.23
CA LEU A 160 15.66 10.62 13.23
C LEU A 160 16.96 10.14 12.58
N LYS A 161 16.96 10.08 11.26
CA LYS A 161 18.10 9.77 10.41
C LYS A 161 18.38 10.95 9.50
N ILE A 162 19.60 11.46 9.52
CA ILE A 162 20.03 12.60 8.69
C ILE A 162 21.13 12.13 7.74
N ARG A 163 21.09 12.59 6.50
CA ARG A 163 22.18 12.45 5.53
C ARG A 163 22.54 13.84 5.00
N GLY A 164 23.74 14.31 5.32
CA GLY A 164 24.29 15.56 4.81
C GLY A 164 24.89 15.40 3.41
N GLN A 165 25.02 16.50 2.68
CA GLN A 165 25.77 16.55 1.43
C GLN A 165 27.29 16.50 1.75
N ASP A 166 28.03 15.58 1.13
CA ASP A 166 29.48 15.59 1.19
C ASP A 166 30.01 16.86 0.51
N ALA A 167 31.04 17.48 1.08
CA ALA A 167 31.63 18.74 0.61
C ALA A 167 32.34 18.65 -0.77
N VAL A 168 32.14 17.56 -1.50
CA VAL A 168 32.69 17.36 -2.85
C VAL A 168 31.70 17.96 -3.85
N GLU A 169 32.07 19.11 -4.40
CA GLU A 169 31.30 19.86 -5.39
C GLU A 169 30.78 18.94 -6.51
N GLY A 170 29.46 18.81 -6.65
CA GLY A 170 28.83 18.16 -7.80
C GLY A 170 27.92 16.95 -7.51
N SER A 171 27.77 16.49 -6.26
CA SER A 171 26.85 15.39 -5.97
C SER A 171 25.38 15.87 -5.94
N GLU A 172 24.54 15.32 -6.82
CA GLU A 172 23.09 15.57 -6.84
C GLU A 172 22.46 15.18 -5.48
N VAL A 173 21.65 16.06 -4.91
CA VAL A 173 20.90 15.76 -3.69
C VAL A 173 19.87 14.67 -4.01
N ALA A 174 20.12 13.46 -3.53
CA ALA A 174 19.16 12.36 -3.66
C ALA A 174 17.78 12.78 -3.12
N ALA A 175 16.72 12.50 -3.87
CA ALA A 175 15.36 12.85 -3.48
C ALA A 175 15.02 12.26 -2.10
N PRO A 176 14.36 13.02 -1.21
CA PRO A 176 13.98 12.51 0.10
C PRO A 176 13.01 11.33 -0.05
N ALA A 177 13.42 10.17 0.43
CA ALA A 177 12.63 8.94 0.36
C ALA A 177 12.76 8.15 1.66
N LEU A 178 11.66 7.52 2.07
CA LEU A 178 11.65 6.63 3.22
C LEU A 178 12.39 5.33 2.86
N SER A 179 13.56 5.11 3.48
CA SER A 179 14.39 3.93 3.24
C SER A 179 14.04 2.74 4.13
N TYR A 180 13.21 2.95 5.16
CA TYR A 180 12.81 1.92 6.10
C TYR A 180 12.16 0.72 5.42
N ASN A 181 12.72 -0.46 5.67
CA ASN A 181 12.17 -1.74 5.25
C ASN A 181 11.31 -2.39 6.36
N SER A 182 10.62 -3.49 6.01
CA SER A 182 9.69 -4.15 6.94
C SER A 182 10.35 -4.65 8.23
N SER A 183 11.62 -5.06 8.18
CA SER A 183 12.35 -5.57 9.36
C SER A 183 12.75 -4.44 10.30
N GLU A 184 13.14 -3.29 9.76
CA GLU A 184 13.45 -2.09 10.55
C GLU A 184 12.19 -1.53 11.23
N LEU A 185 11.04 -1.56 10.54
CA LEU A 185 9.76 -1.18 11.14
C LEU A 185 9.31 -2.19 12.21
N GLN A 186 9.65 -3.48 12.05
CA GLN A 186 9.36 -4.50 13.06
C GLN A 186 10.11 -4.30 14.38
N LEU A 187 11.36 -3.83 14.32
CA LEU A 187 12.13 -3.47 15.52
C LEU A 187 11.50 -2.30 16.30
N LEU A 188 10.72 -1.45 15.62
CA LEU A 188 9.99 -0.36 16.25
C LEU A 188 8.68 -0.82 16.94
N TYR A 189 8.23 -2.05 16.67
CA TYR A 189 7.08 -2.66 17.33
C TYR A 189 7.43 -3.39 18.63
N SER A 190 8.69 -3.78 18.83
CA SER A 190 9.17 -4.46 20.04
C SER A 190 9.21 -3.59 21.30
#